data_AF-A0A157SNB1-F1
#
_entry.id   AF-A0A157SNB1-F1
#
_cell.length_a   1.000
_cell.length_b   1.000
_cell.length_c   1.000
_cell.angle_alpha   90.00
_cell.angle_beta   90.00
_cell.angle_gamma   90.00
#
_symmetry.space_group_name_H-M   'P 1'
#
loop_
_entity.id
_entity.type
_entity.pdbx_description
1 polymer ?
#
loop_
_entity_poly.entity_id
_entity_poly.type
_entity_poly.pdbx_seq_one_letter_code
_entity_poly.pdbx_strand_id
1 'polypeptide(L)'
;MKRNFEVIMTILTALETDEVEVHDPKALIDAAAKGNSAMGPLFGHHIRILLDAGLLTKESHGIRLTWAGHEYLAEARLGAEMAHAEQQ
;
A
#
# COMPACT_ATOMS: atom_id res chain seq x y z
N MET A 1 4.02 -6.86 -13.87
CA MET A 1 5.03 -6.60 -12.82
C MET A 1 5.02 -5.14 -12.36
N LYS A 2 5.31 -4.14 -13.22
CA LYS A 2 5.29 -2.71 -12.82
C LYS A 2 3.96 -2.24 -12.21
N ARG A 3 2.83 -2.59 -12.84
CA ARG A 3 1.48 -2.25 -12.34
C ARG A 3 1.17 -2.81 -10.95
N ASN A 4 1.68 -3.99 -10.60
CA ASN A 4 1.45 -4.59 -9.27
C ASN A 4 2.25 -3.82 -8.21
N PHE A 5 3.49 -3.45 -8.54
CA PHE A 5 4.32 -2.63 -7.67
C PHE A 5 3.68 -1.25 -7.43
N GLU A 6 3.17 -0.59 -8.48
CA GLU A 6 2.45 0.69 -8.35
C GLU A 6 1.22 0.59 -7.43
N VAL A 7 0.44 -0.49 -7.54
CA VAL A 7 -0.71 -0.74 -6.66
C VAL A 7 -0.27 -0.97 -5.21
N ILE A 8 0.76 -1.78 -4.98
CA ILE A 8 1.33 -2.02 -3.65
C ILE A 8 1.79 -0.69 -3.02
N MET A 9 2.58 0.09 -3.74
CA MET A 9 3.10 1.37 -3.24
C MET A 9 1.98 2.37 -2.95
N THR A 10 0.92 2.36 -3.75
CA THR A 10 -0.27 3.20 -3.51
C THR A 10 -0.97 2.81 -2.20
N ILE A 11 -1.17 1.50 -1.96
CA ILE A 11 -1.79 1.01 -0.71
C ILE A 11 -0.94 1.38 0.50
N LEU A 12 0.35 1.05 0.47
CA LEU A 12 1.23 1.26 1.62
C LEU A 12 1.42 2.76 1.92
N THR A 13 1.56 3.60 0.88
CA THR A 13 1.68 5.05 1.07
C THR A 13 0.40 5.63 1.66
N ALA A 14 -0.77 5.22 1.16
CA ALA A 14 -2.04 5.73 1.68
C ALA A 14 -2.27 5.38 3.16
N LEU A 15 -1.74 4.25 3.63
CA LEU A 15 -1.79 3.83 5.04
C LEU A 15 -0.73 4.50 5.92
N GLU A 16 0.33 5.07 5.34
CA GLU A 16 1.38 5.77 6.10
C GLU A 16 1.06 7.26 6.28
N THR A 17 0.42 7.88 5.28
CA THR A 17 0.21 9.33 5.23
C THR A 17 -0.91 9.85 6.12
N ASP A 18 -1.76 8.97 6.64
CA ASP A 18 -2.93 9.35 7.43
C ASP A 18 -2.59 9.35 8.92
N GLU A 19 -3.10 10.34 9.66
CA GLU A 19 -2.95 10.41 11.11
C GLU A 19 -3.76 9.32 11.83
N VAL A 20 -4.66 8.66 11.09
CA VAL A 20 -5.48 7.54 11.56
C VAL A 20 -4.68 6.24 11.47
N GLU A 21 -4.37 5.63 12.61
CA GLU A 21 -3.59 4.39 12.66
C GLU A 21 -4.29 3.18 12.02
N VAL A 22 -5.63 3.20 11.87
CA VAL A 22 -6.44 2.07 11.36
C VAL A 22 -7.46 2.52 10.32
N HIS A 23 -7.39 1.93 9.13
CA HIS A 23 -8.22 2.32 7.98
C HIS A 23 -9.29 1.29 7.62
N ASP A 24 -10.49 1.75 7.26
CA ASP A 24 -11.47 0.92 6.57
C ASP A 24 -10.93 0.53 5.16
N PRO A 25 -10.73 -0.76 4.87
CA PRO A 25 -10.26 -1.21 3.55
C PRO A 25 -11.13 -0.74 2.40
N LYS A 26 -12.45 -0.60 2.61
CA LYS A 26 -13.36 -0.14 1.55
C LYS A 26 -13.09 1.32 1.22
N ALA A 27 -13.01 2.18 2.24
CA ALA A 27 -12.68 3.59 2.06
C ALA A 27 -11.30 3.78 1.41
N LEU A 28 -10.32 2.97 1.83
CA LEU A 28 -8.98 2.96 1.23
C LEU A 28 -9.01 2.61 -0.25
N ILE A 29 -9.74 1.54 -0.63
CA ILE A 29 -9.89 1.12 -2.03
C ILE A 29 -10.59 2.21 -2.84
N ASP A 30 -11.66 2.80 -2.32
CA ASP A 30 -12.43 3.81 -3.03
C ASP A 30 -11.58 5.07 -3.28
N ALA A 31 -10.79 5.49 -2.29
CA ALA A 31 -9.83 6.58 -2.41
C ALA A 31 -8.71 6.28 -3.40
N ALA A 32 -8.08 5.10 -3.29
CA ALA A 32 -6.95 4.69 -4.13
C ALA A 32 -7.37 4.45 -5.60
N ALA A 33 -8.59 3.96 -5.83
CA ALA A 33 -9.13 3.74 -7.16
C ALA A 33 -9.54 5.04 -7.86
N LYS A 34 -9.65 6.18 -7.15
CA LYS A 34 -10.05 7.50 -7.69
C LYS A 34 -11.31 7.43 -8.56
N GLY A 35 -12.29 6.61 -8.15
CA GLY A 35 -13.55 6.41 -8.90
C GLY A 35 -13.46 5.44 -10.08
N ASN A 36 -12.30 4.84 -10.38
CA ASN A 36 -12.19 3.77 -11.37
C ASN A 36 -12.61 2.43 -10.74
N SER A 37 -13.91 2.11 -10.84
CA SER A 37 -14.49 0.89 -10.28
C SER A 37 -13.83 -0.41 -10.74
N ALA A 38 -13.20 -0.44 -11.92
CA ALA A 38 -12.46 -1.59 -12.42
C ALA A 38 -11.16 -1.88 -11.63
N MET A 39 -10.64 -0.89 -10.89
CA MET A 39 -9.45 -1.05 -10.05
C MET A 39 -9.79 -1.60 -8.66
N GLY A 40 -11.04 -1.51 -8.21
CA GLY A 40 -11.45 -1.98 -6.88
C GLY A 40 -11.05 -3.43 -6.58
N PRO A 41 -11.36 -4.40 -7.46
CA PRO A 41 -10.92 -5.79 -7.28
C PRO A 41 -9.40 -5.96 -7.24
N LEU A 42 -8.65 -5.14 -7.99
CA LEU A 42 -7.19 -5.19 -8.03
C LEU A 42 -6.58 -4.74 -6.70
N PHE A 43 -7.08 -3.64 -6.12
CA PHE A 43 -6.65 -3.18 -4.80
C PHE A 43 -7.05 -4.17 -3.71
N GLY A 44 -8.28 -4.69 -3.73
CA GLY A 44 -8.74 -5.70 -2.77
C GLY A 44 -7.90 -6.99 -2.81
N HIS A 45 -7.49 -7.42 -4.00
CA HIS A 45 -6.58 -8.56 -4.17
C HIS A 45 -5.21 -8.30 -3.54
N HIS A 46 -4.61 -7.12 -3.77
CA HIS A 46 -3.29 -6.80 -3.22
C HIS A 46 -3.33 -6.57 -1.71
N ILE A 47 -4.40 -5.98 -1.15
CA ILE A 47 -4.56 -5.89 0.31
C ILE A 47 -4.54 -7.28 0.94
N ARG A 48 -5.17 -8.28 0.31
CA ARG A 48 -5.12 -9.67 0.80
C ARG A 48 -3.71 -10.24 0.77
N ILE A 49 -2.98 -10.06 -0.33
CA ILE A 49 -1.58 -10.49 -0.45
C ILE A 49 -0.71 -9.85 0.65
N LEU A 50 -0.89 -8.55 0.89
CA LEU A 50 -0.09 -7.82 1.88
C LEU A 50 -0.41 -8.24 3.32
N LEU A 51 -1.67 -8.61 3.60
CA LEU A 51 -2.06 -9.24 4.86
C LEU A 51 -1.42 -10.62 5.03
N ASP A 52 -1.48 -11.46 3.99
CA ASP A 52 -0.89 -12.80 4.01
C ASP A 52 0.64 -12.75 4.15
N ALA A 53 1.27 -11.69 3.63
CA ALA A 53 2.70 -11.42 3.75
C ALA A 53 3.10 -10.78 5.11
N GLY A 54 2.14 -10.42 5.96
CA GLY A 54 2.40 -9.78 7.25
C GLY A 54 2.85 -8.32 7.17
N LEU A 55 2.71 -7.67 6.01
CA LEU A 55 3.00 -6.24 5.83
C LEU A 55 1.85 -5.36 6.33
N LEU A 56 0.64 -5.93 6.34
CA LEU A 56 -0.55 -5.35 6.95
C LEU A 56 -1.05 -6.25 8.07
N THR A 57 -1.74 -5.66 9.04
CA THR A 57 -2.52 -6.41 10.04
C THR A 57 -3.98 -5.95 10.03
N LYS A 58 -4.89 -6.86 10.41
CA LYS A 58 -6.29 -6.54 10.65
C LYS A 58 -6.48 -6.17 12.11
N GLU A 59 -7.23 -5.09 12.33
CA GLU A 59 -7.73 -4.67 13.63
C GLU A 59 -9.27 -4.76 13.62
N SER A 60 -9.91 -4.59 14.78
CA SER A 60 -11.37 -4.73 14.94
C SER A 60 -12.22 -3.93 13.93
N HIS A 61 -11.69 -2.82 13.42
CA HIS A 61 -12.41 -1.91 12.51
C HIS A 61 -11.64 -1.54 11.24
N GLY A 62 -10.56 -2.25 10.90
CA GLY A 62 -9.81 -1.91 9.70
C GLY A 62 -8.50 -2.65 9.53
N ILE A 63 -7.60 -2.01 8.77
CA ILE A 63 -6.25 -2.48 8.50
C ILE A 63 -5.25 -1.38 8.81
N ARG A 64 -4.04 -1.79 9.15
CA ARG A 64 -2.90 -0.90 9.34
C ARG A 64 -1.60 -1.53 8.88
N LEU A 65 -0.57 -0.70 8.71
CA LEU A 65 0.79 -1.18 8.49
C LEU A 65 1.31 -1.91 9.72
N THR A 66 2.02 -3.01 9.51
CA THR A 66 2.92 -3.56 10.53
C THR A 66 4.25 -2.83 10.46
N TRP A 67 5.14 -3.08 11.43
CA TRP A 67 6.51 -2.58 11.36
C TRP A 67 7.22 -3.03 10.07
N ALA A 68 7.07 -4.30 9.69
CA ALA A 68 7.62 -4.82 8.43
C ALA A 68 7.02 -4.10 7.20
N GLY A 69 5.75 -3.69 7.26
CA GLY A 69 5.13 -2.86 6.22
C GLY A 69 5.79 -1.48 6.09
N HIS A 70 6.13 -0.84 7.21
CA HIS A 70 6.86 0.43 7.21
C HIS A 70 8.28 0.27 6.66
N GLU A 71 9.01 -0.75 7.09
CA GLU A 71 10.38 -1.03 6.60
C GLU A 71 10.38 -1.29 5.09
N TYR A 72 9.47 -2.14 4.61
CA TYR A 72 9.32 -2.42 3.19
C TYR A 72 9.06 -1.15 2.36
N LEU A 73 8.19 -0.26 2.85
CA LEU A 73 7.88 1.01 2.19
C LEU A 73 9.10 1.94 2.14
N ALA A 74 9.86 2.02 3.23
CA ALA A 74 11.07 2.83 3.29
C ALA A 74 12.17 2.31 2.34
N GLU A 75 12.42 1.00 2.34
CA GLU A 75 13.38 0.37 1.43
C GLU A 75 13.00 0.57 -0.04
N ALA A 76 11.71 0.42 -0.38
CA ALA A 76 11.23 0.63 -1.73
C ALA A 76 11.42 2.08 -2.21
N ARG A 77 11.30 3.07 -1.32
CA ARG A 77 11.56 4.49 -1.63
C ARG A 77 13.04 4.77 -1.82
N LEU A 78 13.89 4.26 -0.92
CA LEU A 78 15.34 4.38 -1.02
C LEU A 78 15.88 3.77 -2.32
N GLY A 79 15.38 2.58 -2.69
CA GLY A 79 15.75 1.93 -3.95
C GLY A 79 15.35 2.75 -5.18
N ALA A 80 14.19 3.42 -5.14
CA ALA A 80 13.76 4.31 -6.21
C ALA A 80 14.65 5.56 -6.33
N GLU A 81 15.03 6.18 -5.20
CA GLU A 81 15.93 7.34 -5.16
C GLU A 81 17.32 7.01 -5.72
N MET A 82 17.88 5.87 -5.33
CA MET A 82 19.19 5.41 -5.85
C MET A 82 19.15 5.15 -7.36
N ALA A 83 18.10 4.49 -7.85
CA ALA A 83 17.93 4.24 -9.28
C ALA A 83 17.79 5.53 -10.11
N HIS A 84 17.21 6.58 -9.52
CA HIS A 84 17.14 7.90 -10.15
C HIS A 84 18.49 8.63 -10.15
N ALA A 85 19.30 8.49 -9.10
CA ALA A 85 20.63 9.10 -9.01
C ALA A 85 21.65 8.48 -9.98
N GLU A 86 21.54 7.17 -10.29
CA GLU A 86 22.42 6.48 -11.24
C GLU A 86 22.10 6.80 -12.72
N GLN A 87 20.99 7.47 -13.00
CA GLN A 87 20.54 7.85 -14.35
C GLN A 87 20.90 9.30 -14.72
N GLN A 88 21.56 10.05 -13.83
CA GLN A 88 22.02 11.43 -14.03
C GLN A 88 23.54 11.49 -14.21
#